data_AF-A0A936C068-F1
#
_entry.id   AF-A0A936C068-F1
#
_cell.length_a   1.000
_cell.length_b   1.000
_cell.length_c   1.000
_cell.angle_alpha   90.00
_cell.angle_beta   90.00
_cell.angle_gamma   90.00
#
_symmetry.space_group_name_H-M   'P 1'
#
loop_
_entity.id
_entity.type
_entity.pdbx_description
1 polymer ?
#
loop_
_entity_poly.entity_id
_entity_poly.type
_entity_poly.pdbx_seq_one_letter_code
_entity_poly.pdbx_strand_id
1 'polypeptide(L)'
;MKSYVAGPGVPSGIYLSALPADLAIVHEDGRLVGPEGARYRRIPLILAVAMGPVIGGMYAVAFPLLILWAVACAARQSMACTRTYMAGQAAPWGLYVGLNRLSVRYISASGEALVGPAKARYLKIPTWISVLASPLIGGLYVVFFPLILAAALFVVLGELLYAVVTRTWADHAHLANARFSPSAAYLNAPEAEDRSNGQGASVANSDEQGDLDALEAEARTRQARERKDRPQS
;
A
#
# COMPACT_ATOMS: atom_id res chain seq x y z
N MET A 1 -12.28 48.33 13.23
CA MET A 1 -12.57 48.43 11.77
C MET A 1 -13.63 49.50 11.56
N LYS A 2 -13.41 50.46 10.65
CA LYS A 2 -14.43 51.46 10.29
C LYS A 2 -15.48 50.81 9.39
N SER A 3 -16.76 51.10 9.65
CA SER A 3 -17.88 50.73 8.77
C SER A 3 -18.26 51.91 7.88
N TYR A 4 -18.62 51.62 6.64
CA TYR A 4 -19.03 52.58 5.62
C TYR A 4 -20.44 52.24 5.14
N VAL A 5 -21.26 53.25 4.92
CA VAL A 5 -22.60 53.09 4.33
C VAL A 5 -22.50 53.38 2.83
N ALA A 6 -23.28 52.67 2.01
CA ALA A 6 -23.39 52.97 0.58
C ALA A 6 -23.72 54.46 0.35
N GLY A 7 -23.08 55.09 -0.64
CA GLY A 7 -23.33 56.50 -0.98
C GLY A 7 -22.10 57.40 -1.04
N PRO A 8 -21.67 58.04 0.07
CA PRO A 8 -20.63 59.07 0.05
C PRO A 8 -19.26 58.53 -0.38
N GLY A 9 -18.40 59.41 -0.90
CA GLY A 9 -17.07 59.06 -1.39
C GLY A 9 -16.24 58.35 -0.32
N VAL A 10 -15.73 57.16 -0.66
CA VAL A 10 -14.90 56.36 0.23
C VAL A 10 -13.50 56.17 -0.36
N PRO A 11 -12.47 56.04 0.49
CA PRO A 11 -11.12 55.80 -0.01
C PRO A 11 -11.03 54.49 -0.80
N SER A 12 -10.10 54.43 -1.74
CA SER A 12 -9.89 53.23 -2.56
C SER A 12 -9.61 51.97 -1.71
N GLY A 13 -10.14 50.84 -2.14
CA GLY A 13 -9.95 49.57 -1.45
C GLY A 13 -11.07 48.55 -1.68
N ILE A 14 -10.95 47.44 -0.96
CA ILE A 14 -11.88 46.33 -1.01
C ILE A 14 -12.84 46.43 0.19
N TYR A 15 -14.13 46.40 -0.11
CA TYR A 15 -15.21 46.55 0.85
C TYR A 15 -16.08 45.31 0.83
N LEU A 16 -16.36 44.75 2.00
CA LEU A 16 -17.22 43.58 2.16
C LEU A 16 -18.43 43.95 2.99
N SER A 17 -19.62 43.68 2.46
CA SER A 17 -20.87 43.68 3.21
C SER A 17 -21.27 42.24 3.50
N ALA A 18 -21.74 41.97 4.73
CA ALA A 18 -22.27 40.66 5.11
C ALA A 18 -23.78 40.54 4.84
N LEU A 19 -24.50 41.67 4.81
CA LEU A 19 -25.94 41.76 4.62
C LEU A 19 -26.27 42.97 3.72
N PRO A 20 -26.46 42.75 2.41
CA PRO A 20 -26.27 41.49 1.67
C PRO A 20 -24.78 41.13 1.51
N ALA A 21 -24.50 39.85 1.23
CA ALA A 21 -23.16 39.37 0.90
C ALA A 21 -22.71 39.99 -0.42
N ASP A 22 -21.89 41.03 -0.34
CA ASP A 22 -21.47 41.83 -1.48
C ASP A 22 -20.02 42.28 -1.33
N LEU A 23 -19.29 42.28 -2.44
CA LEU A 23 -17.87 42.65 -2.52
C LEU A 23 -17.73 43.82 -3.50
N ALA A 24 -17.50 45.01 -2.96
CA ALA A 24 -17.30 46.21 -3.76
C ALA A 24 -15.81 46.56 -3.83
N ILE A 25 -15.31 46.79 -5.04
CA ILE A 25 -13.95 47.26 -5.30
C ILE A 25 -14.05 48.71 -5.77
N VAL A 26 -13.45 49.63 -5.01
CA VAL A 26 -13.47 51.06 -5.34
C VAL A 26 -12.07 51.47 -5.81
N HIS A 27 -11.97 51.89 -7.07
CA HIS A 27 -10.79 52.55 -7.65
C HIS A 27 -11.04 54.07 -7.67
N GLU A 28 -10.10 54.84 -7.08
CA GLU A 28 -10.06 56.32 -7.02
C GLU A 28 -11.36 57.03 -6.59
N ASP A 29 -11.42 57.54 -5.35
CA ASP A 29 -12.49 58.37 -4.75
C ASP A 29 -13.93 58.14 -5.28
N GLY A 30 -14.25 56.87 -5.52
CA GLY A 30 -15.52 56.44 -6.07
C GLY A 30 -16.60 56.32 -5.00
N ARG A 31 -17.85 56.33 -5.46
CA ARG A 31 -18.99 56.00 -4.61
C ARG A 31 -19.12 54.48 -4.48
N LEU A 32 -19.38 54.01 -3.27
CA LEU A 32 -19.78 52.61 -3.05
C LEU A 32 -21.15 52.37 -3.69
N VAL A 33 -21.16 51.64 -4.80
CA VAL A 33 -22.39 51.18 -5.45
C VAL A 33 -22.86 49.95 -4.68
N GLY A 34 -23.94 50.10 -3.92
CA GLY A 34 -24.46 49.05 -3.06
C GLY A 34 -25.91 49.33 -2.67
N PRO A 35 -26.67 48.32 -2.22
CA PRO A 35 -28.04 48.50 -1.79
C PRO A 35 -28.14 49.52 -0.64
N GLU A 36 -29.20 50.34 -0.65
CA GLU A 36 -29.41 51.36 0.38
C GLU A 36 -29.44 50.72 1.77
N GLY A 37 -28.64 51.27 2.69
CA GLY A 37 -28.50 50.77 4.06
C GLY A 37 -27.48 49.64 4.24
N ALA A 38 -26.84 49.14 3.19
CA ALA A 38 -25.77 48.15 3.32
C ALA A 38 -24.56 48.73 4.08
N ARG A 39 -24.03 47.95 5.03
CA ARG A 39 -22.85 48.31 5.83
C ARG A 39 -21.63 47.56 5.34
N TYR A 40 -20.71 48.28 4.74
CA TYR A 40 -19.45 47.76 4.25
C TYR A 40 -18.34 47.89 5.29
N ARG A 41 -17.50 46.86 5.40
CA ARG A 41 -16.24 46.90 6.15
C ARG A 41 -15.07 46.85 5.18
N ARG A 42 -14.12 47.78 5.35
CA ARG A 42 -12.89 47.79 4.55
C ARG A 42 -12.00 46.62 4.95
N ILE A 43 -11.70 45.75 4.00
CA ILE A 43 -10.76 44.65 4.17
C ILE A 43 -9.35 45.21 3.87
N PRO A 44 -8.38 45.09 4.80
CA PRO A 44 -7.00 45.42 4.50
C PRO A 44 -6.51 44.55 3.34
N LEU A 45 -5.81 45.15 2.35
CA LEU A 45 -5.29 44.41 1.20
C LEU A 45 -4.44 43.21 1.63
N ILE A 46 -3.64 43.38 2.69
CA ILE A 46 -2.82 42.31 3.29
C ILE A 46 -3.69 41.13 3.74
N LEU A 47 -4.87 41.40 4.32
CA LEU A 47 -5.81 40.34 4.74
C LEU A 47 -6.41 39.63 3.53
N ALA A 48 -6.78 40.37 2.47
CA ALA A 48 -7.31 39.78 1.24
C ALA A 48 -6.27 38.88 0.55
N VAL A 49 -5.02 39.35 0.47
CA VAL A 49 -3.90 38.58 -0.09
C VAL A 49 -3.58 37.36 0.77
N ALA A 50 -3.64 37.47 2.11
CA ALA A 50 -3.41 36.35 3.01
C ALA A 50 -4.54 35.29 2.97
N MET A 51 -5.79 35.71 2.75
CA MET A 51 -6.93 34.80 2.63
C MET A 51 -6.89 33.97 1.34
N GLY A 52 -6.26 34.47 0.27
CA GLY A 52 -6.15 33.76 -1.01
C GLY A 52 -5.52 32.36 -0.88
N PRO A 53 -4.29 32.24 -0.33
CA PRO A 53 -3.65 30.95 -0.08
C PRO A 53 -4.43 30.05 0.89
N VAL A 54 -5.12 30.61 1.89
CA VAL A 54 -5.91 29.82 2.84
C VAL A 54 -7.11 29.18 2.15
N ILE A 55 -7.88 29.97 1.37
CA ILE A 55 -9.02 29.47 0.60
C ILE A 55 -8.54 28.51 -0.49
N GLY A 56 -7.46 28.86 -1.21
CA GLY A 56 -6.86 28.02 -2.24
C GLY A 56 -6.35 26.69 -1.69
N GLY A 57 -5.68 26.72 -0.52
CA GLY A 57 -5.22 25.52 0.18
C GLY A 57 -6.38 24.66 0.67
N MET A 58 -7.42 25.27 1.25
CA MET A 58 -8.63 24.55 1.63
C MET A 58 -9.30 23.89 0.43
N TYR A 59 -9.37 24.58 -0.72
CA TYR A 59 -9.91 24.00 -1.95
C TYR A 59 -9.04 22.87 -2.48
N ALA A 60 -7.71 23.01 -2.49
CA ALA A 60 -6.78 21.98 -2.92
C ALA A 60 -6.91 20.69 -2.09
N VAL A 61 -7.20 20.81 -0.79
CA VAL A 61 -7.41 19.66 0.12
C VAL A 61 -8.83 19.11 0.01
N ALA A 62 -9.85 19.97 -0.05
CA ALA A 62 -11.25 19.55 -0.07
C ALA A 62 -11.67 18.96 -1.43
N PHE A 63 -11.14 19.46 -2.54
CA PHE A 63 -11.51 19.02 -3.89
C PHE A 63 -11.31 17.52 -4.13
N PRO A 64 -10.15 16.90 -3.85
CA PRO A 64 -9.99 15.46 -4.01
C PRO A 64 -10.92 14.66 -3.08
N LEU A 65 -11.18 15.15 -1.86
CA LEU A 65 -12.12 14.51 -0.93
C LEU A 65 -13.57 14.55 -1.46
N LEU A 66 -13.98 15.66 -2.07
CA LEU A 66 -15.30 15.80 -2.69
C LEU A 66 -15.46 14.87 -3.90
N ILE A 67 -14.43 14.75 -4.74
CA ILE A 67 -14.43 13.80 -5.85
C ILE A 67 -14.56 12.37 -5.32
N LEU A 68 -13.75 11.99 -4.34
CA LEU A 68 -13.81 10.65 -3.73
C LEU A 68 -15.17 10.38 -3.10
N TRP A 69 -15.75 11.36 -2.41
CA TRP A 69 -17.07 11.24 -1.81
C TRP A 69 -18.17 11.09 -2.87
N ALA A 70 -18.14 11.89 -3.94
CA ALA A 70 -19.09 11.79 -5.05
C ALA A 70 -18.99 10.43 -5.75
N VAL A 71 -17.77 9.95 -5.99
CA VAL A 71 -17.51 8.61 -6.56
C VAL A 71 -18.03 7.51 -5.63
N ALA A 72 -17.79 7.61 -4.31
CA ALA A 72 -18.27 6.65 -3.33
C ALA A 72 -19.81 6.61 -3.27
N CYS A 73 -20.46 7.78 -3.34
CA CYS A 73 -21.93 7.88 -3.43
C CYS A 73 -22.45 7.25 -4.72
N ALA A 74 -21.86 7.56 -5.88
CA ALA A 74 -22.24 6.97 -7.17
C ALA A 74 -22.05 5.45 -7.17
N ALA A 75 -20.95 4.96 -6.62
CA ALA A 75 -20.68 3.53 -6.46
C ALA A 75 -21.73 2.87 -5.57
N ARG A 76 -22.06 3.46 -4.41
CA ARG A 76 -23.12 2.95 -3.53
C ARG A 76 -24.48 2.88 -4.23
N GLN A 77 -24.85 3.92 -4.97
CA GLN A 77 -26.11 3.95 -5.70
C GLN A 77 -26.15 2.86 -6.79
N SER A 78 -25.04 2.63 -7.47
CA SER A 78 -24.93 1.55 -8.47
C SER A 78 -24.98 0.14 -7.86
N MET A 79 -24.43 -0.03 -6.64
CA MET A 79 -24.46 -1.29 -5.91
C MET A 79 -25.86 -1.61 -5.37
N ALA A 80 -26.64 -0.60 -5.00
CA ALA A 80 -28.02 -0.81 -4.54
C ALA A 80 -28.92 -1.37 -5.66
N CYS A 81 -28.64 -1.03 -6.92
CA CYS A 81 -29.43 -1.46 -8.07
C CYS A 81 -28.89 -2.72 -8.76
N THR A 82 -27.82 -3.35 -8.27
CA THR A 82 -27.23 -4.50 -8.97
C THR A 82 -27.98 -5.78 -8.66
N ARG A 83 -28.44 -6.43 -9.73
CA ARG A 83 -29.11 -7.73 -9.66
C ARG A 83 -28.11 -8.80 -9.25
N THR A 84 -28.47 -9.59 -8.25
CA THR A 84 -27.70 -10.78 -7.84
C THR A 84 -28.06 -11.97 -8.73
N TYR A 85 -27.05 -12.74 -9.13
CA TYR A 85 -27.19 -13.95 -9.94
C TYR A 85 -26.81 -15.17 -9.12
N MET A 86 -27.51 -16.30 -9.32
CA MET A 86 -27.17 -17.57 -8.67
C MET A 86 -26.23 -18.39 -9.57
N ALA A 87 -25.38 -19.22 -8.95
CA ALA A 87 -24.59 -20.21 -9.68
C ALA A 87 -25.49 -21.09 -10.58
N GLY A 88 -25.04 -21.38 -11.79
CA GLY A 88 -25.77 -22.16 -12.79
C GLY A 88 -26.83 -21.39 -13.58
N GLN A 89 -27.14 -20.13 -13.25
CA GLN A 89 -28.00 -19.29 -14.09
C GLN A 89 -27.21 -18.72 -15.27
N ALA A 90 -27.86 -18.62 -16.43
CA ALA A 90 -27.36 -17.89 -17.58
C ALA A 90 -27.27 -16.40 -17.25
N ALA A 91 -26.09 -15.81 -17.42
CA ALA A 91 -25.84 -14.43 -17.06
C ALA A 91 -25.30 -13.62 -18.25
N PRO A 92 -25.52 -12.30 -18.29
CA PRO A 92 -24.95 -11.46 -19.34
C PRO A 92 -23.42 -11.39 -19.21
N TRP A 93 -22.75 -11.01 -20.29
CA TRP A 93 -21.30 -10.80 -20.28
C TRP A 93 -20.87 -9.79 -19.19
N GLY A 94 -19.68 -10.00 -18.62
CA GLY A 94 -19.10 -9.09 -17.63
C GLY A 94 -18.35 -9.77 -16.48
N LEU A 95 -17.95 -8.95 -15.50
CA LEU A 95 -17.24 -9.39 -14.31
C LEU A 95 -18.22 -9.64 -13.16
N TYR A 96 -18.08 -10.77 -12.49
CA TYR A 96 -18.91 -11.19 -11.37
C TYR A 96 -18.07 -11.48 -10.14
N VAL A 97 -18.54 -11.02 -8.98
CA VAL A 97 -17.87 -11.27 -7.69
C VAL A 97 -18.78 -12.04 -6.77
N GLY A 98 -18.28 -13.17 -6.27
CA GLY A 98 -18.99 -14.03 -5.33
C GLY A 98 -18.92 -13.46 -3.91
N LEU A 99 -20.07 -13.10 -3.32
CA LEU A 99 -20.12 -12.48 -1.98
C LEU A 99 -19.57 -13.37 -0.87
N ASN A 100 -19.74 -14.69 -0.98
CA ASN A 100 -19.40 -15.62 0.12
C ASN A 100 -17.96 -16.14 0.05
N ARG A 101 -17.28 -16.05 -1.10
CA ARG A 101 -15.96 -16.67 -1.32
C ARG A 101 -14.93 -15.75 -1.95
N LEU A 102 -15.25 -14.47 -2.11
CA LEU A 102 -14.39 -13.47 -2.74
C LEU A 102 -13.82 -13.95 -4.09
N SER A 103 -14.63 -14.71 -4.84
CA SER A 103 -14.23 -15.27 -6.13
C SER A 103 -14.63 -14.34 -7.26
N VAL A 104 -13.69 -14.04 -8.15
CA VAL A 104 -13.95 -13.24 -9.35
C VAL A 104 -14.11 -14.17 -10.54
N ARG A 105 -15.18 -13.99 -11.31
CA ARG A 105 -15.46 -14.75 -12.53
C ARG A 105 -15.71 -13.77 -13.67
N TYR A 106 -15.08 -14.01 -14.80
CA TYR A 106 -15.32 -13.27 -16.03
C TYR A 106 -16.12 -14.14 -16.99
N ILE A 107 -17.23 -13.61 -17.50
CA ILE A 107 -18.06 -14.25 -18.51
C ILE A 107 -17.82 -13.54 -19.83
N SER A 108 -17.31 -14.28 -20.81
CA SER A 108 -16.96 -13.74 -22.13
C SER A 108 -18.16 -13.68 -23.07
N ALA A 109 -19.11 -14.61 -22.97
CA ALA A 109 -20.28 -14.69 -23.84
C ALA A 109 -21.61 -14.56 -23.05
N SER A 110 -22.57 -13.83 -23.61
CA SER A 110 -23.90 -13.72 -23.00
C SER A 110 -24.60 -15.09 -23.01
N GLY A 111 -25.14 -15.49 -21.86
CA GLY A 111 -25.90 -16.74 -21.73
C GLY A 111 -25.07 -17.91 -21.23
N GLU A 112 -23.77 -17.74 -21.01
CA GLU A 112 -22.95 -18.73 -20.33
C GLU A 112 -23.45 -18.91 -18.88
N ALA A 113 -23.49 -20.16 -18.42
CA ALA A 113 -23.88 -20.47 -17.05
C ALA A 113 -22.74 -20.08 -16.09
N LEU A 114 -23.07 -19.36 -15.01
CA LEU A 114 -22.12 -19.03 -13.96
C LEU A 114 -21.59 -20.31 -13.29
N VAL A 115 -20.36 -20.71 -13.63
CA VAL A 115 -19.70 -21.86 -13.02
C VAL A 115 -19.29 -21.53 -11.58
N GLY A 116 -19.95 -22.18 -10.63
CA GLY A 116 -19.74 -21.96 -9.21
C GLY A 116 -20.36 -23.04 -8.34
N PRO A 117 -19.98 -23.12 -7.05
CA PRO A 117 -20.58 -24.06 -6.11
C PRO A 117 -22.08 -23.79 -5.96
N ALA A 118 -22.85 -24.85 -5.73
CA ALA A 118 -24.29 -24.76 -5.55
C ALA A 118 -24.63 -23.71 -4.47
N LYS A 119 -25.57 -22.81 -4.77
CA LYS A 119 -26.01 -21.67 -3.92
C LYS A 119 -25.03 -20.50 -3.79
N ALA A 120 -23.94 -20.43 -4.57
CA ALA A 120 -23.13 -19.20 -4.61
C ALA A 120 -23.91 -18.04 -5.24
N ARG A 121 -23.82 -16.87 -4.60
CA ARG A 121 -24.41 -15.61 -5.08
C ARG A 121 -23.31 -14.74 -5.69
N TYR A 122 -23.56 -14.29 -6.90
CA TYR A 122 -22.66 -13.45 -7.67
C TYR A 122 -23.27 -12.05 -7.87
N LEU A 123 -22.48 -11.03 -7.62
CA LEU A 123 -22.79 -9.64 -7.92
C LEU A 123 -22.12 -9.25 -9.23
N LYS A 124 -22.87 -8.72 -10.19
CA LYS A 124 -22.29 -8.19 -11.42
C LYS A 124 -21.62 -6.85 -11.11
N ILE A 125 -20.33 -6.71 -11.41
CA ILE A 125 -19.64 -5.43 -11.33
C ILE A 125 -19.85 -4.67 -12.65
N PRO A 126 -20.44 -3.46 -12.62
CA PRO A 126 -20.49 -2.60 -13.79
C PRO A 126 -19.08 -2.26 -14.30
N THR A 127 -18.86 -2.38 -15.61
CA THR A 127 -17.54 -2.18 -16.23
C THR A 127 -16.91 -0.83 -15.89
N TRP A 128 -17.71 0.23 -15.82
CA TRP A 128 -17.22 1.56 -15.48
C TRP A 128 -16.65 1.64 -14.05
N ILE A 129 -17.16 0.85 -13.10
CA ILE A 129 -16.58 0.76 -11.75
C ILE A 129 -15.18 0.14 -11.83
N SER A 130 -15.00 -0.92 -12.63
CA SER A 130 -13.69 -1.53 -12.82
C SER A 130 -12.68 -0.55 -13.44
N VAL A 131 -13.12 0.25 -14.42
CA VAL A 131 -12.27 1.30 -15.02
C VAL A 131 -11.91 2.37 -13.99
N LEU A 132 -12.87 2.81 -13.17
CA LEU A 132 -12.65 3.84 -12.14
C LEU A 132 -11.81 3.32 -10.96
N ALA A 133 -11.91 2.02 -10.66
CA ALA A 133 -11.10 1.36 -9.65
C ALA A 133 -9.64 1.18 -10.09
N SER A 134 -9.35 1.17 -11.40
CA SER A 134 -7.99 0.96 -11.92
C SER A 134 -7.00 2.03 -11.45
N PRO A 135 -7.27 3.35 -11.58
CA PRO A 135 -6.41 4.39 -11.01
C PRO A 135 -6.24 4.29 -9.49
N LEU A 136 -7.27 3.88 -8.76
CA LEU A 136 -7.20 3.69 -7.31
C LEU A 136 -6.26 2.54 -6.94
N ILE A 137 -6.39 1.39 -7.62
CA ILE A 137 -5.50 0.24 -7.42
C ILE A 137 -4.07 0.58 -7.83
N GLY A 138 -3.90 1.27 -8.96
CA GLY A 138 -2.60 1.73 -9.44
C GLY A 138 -1.95 2.74 -8.48
N GLY A 139 -2.71 3.71 -7.98
CA GLY A 139 -2.24 4.67 -6.97
C GLY A 139 -1.86 3.99 -5.66
N LEU A 140 -2.67 3.04 -5.20
CA LEU A 140 -2.35 2.22 -4.03
C LEU A 140 -1.05 1.44 -4.24
N TYR A 141 -0.88 0.84 -5.42
CA TYR A 141 0.36 0.14 -5.77
C TYR A 141 1.57 1.07 -5.73
N VAL A 142 1.50 2.27 -6.32
CA VAL A 142 2.62 3.23 -6.29
C VAL A 142 3.01 3.64 -4.87
N VAL A 143 2.05 3.77 -3.95
CA VAL A 143 2.32 4.15 -2.55
C VAL A 143 2.84 2.96 -1.73
N PHE A 144 2.25 1.77 -1.90
CA PHE A 144 2.59 0.60 -1.09
C PHE A 144 3.79 -0.18 -1.62
N PHE A 145 4.08 -0.11 -2.93
CA PHE A 145 5.19 -0.85 -3.53
C PHE A 145 6.56 -0.49 -2.90
N PRO A 146 6.93 0.80 -2.71
CA PRO A 146 8.15 1.15 -2.00
C PRO A 146 8.20 0.63 -0.56
N LEU A 147 7.07 0.62 0.13
CA LEU A 147 6.97 0.12 1.51
C LEU A 147 7.18 -1.40 1.57
N ILE A 148 6.57 -2.14 0.64
CA ILE A 148 6.74 -3.59 0.52
C ILE A 148 8.20 -3.92 0.19
N LEU A 149 8.82 -3.17 -0.74
CA LEU A 149 10.22 -3.35 -1.11
C LEU A 149 11.16 -3.07 0.08
N ALA A 150 10.91 -1.98 0.82
CA ALA A 150 11.68 -1.66 2.02
C ALA A 150 11.53 -2.75 3.08
N ALA A 151 10.30 -3.21 3.35
CA ALA A 151 10.04 -4.29 4.30
C ALA A 151 10.75 -5.59 3.91
N ALA A 152 10.68 -5.99 2.63
CA ALA A 152 11.40 -7.14 2.12
C ALA A 152 12.92 -7.01 2.31
N LEU A 153 13.48 -5.83 2.02
CA LEU A 153 14.91 -5.56 2.21
C LEU A 153 15.32 -5.63 3.70
N PHE A 154 14.49 -5.11 4.61
CA PHE A 154 14.73 -5.23 6.06
C PHE A 154 14.68 -6.69 6.55
N VAL A 155 13.76 -7.50 6.04
CA VAL A 155 13.69 -8.93 6.38
C VAL A 155 14.97 -9.64 5.96
N VAL A 156 15.40 -9.47 4.71
CA VAL A 156 16.64 -10.08 4.19
C VAL A 156 17.87 -9.61 4.98
N LEU A 157 17.97 -8.31 5.26
CA LEU A 157 19.07 -7.76 6.04
C LEU A 157 19.07 -8.30 7.48
N GLY A 158 17.88 -8.45 8.07
CA GLY A 158 17.71 -9.03 9.40
C GLY A 158 18.15 -10.49 9.46
N GLU A 159 17.78 -11.31 8.47
CA GLU A 159 18.24 -12.70 8.38
C GLU A 159 19.75 -12.79 8.19
N LEU A 160 20.34 -11.92 7.36
CA LEU A 160 21.78 -11.86 7.17
C LEU A 160 22.52 -11.49 8.46
N LEU A 161 22.05 -10.46 9.17
CA LEU A 161 22.58 -10.05 10.48
C LEU A 161 22.46 -11.19 11.50
N TYR A 162 21.31 -11.86 11.55
CA TYR A 162 21.09 -12.99 12.43
C TYR A 162 22.06 -14.15 12.13
N ALA A 163 22.27 -14.48 10.86
CA ALA A 163 23.25 -15.48 10.44
C ALA A 163 24.69 -15.10 10.82
N VAL A 164 25.08 -13.84 10.68
CA VAL A 164 26.43 -13.36 11.07
C VAL A 164 26.62 -13.42 12.59
N VAL A 165 25.62 -12.97 13.36
CA VAL A 165 25.66 -13.02 14.82
C VAL A 165 25.74 -14.48 15.29
N THR A 166 24.83 -15.34 14.85
CA THR A 166 24.86 -16.76 15.26
C THR A 166 26.18 -17.46 14.91
N ARG A 167 26.77 -17.19 13.75
CA ARG A 167 28.10 -17.71 13.38
C ARG A 167 29.21 -17.20 14.30
N THR A 168 29.27 -15.88 14.54
CA THR A 168 30.29 -15.32 15.43
C THR A 168 30.19 -15.85 16.87
N TRP A 169 28.97 -16.10 17.37
CA TRP A 169 28.77 -16.72 18.67
C TRP A 169 29.20 -18.18 18.69
N ALA A 170 28.90 -18.96 17.64
CA ALA A 170 29.41 -20.33 17.50
C ALA A 170 30.95 -20.35 17.50
N ASP A 171 31.57 -19.40 16.79
CA ASP A 171 33.03 -19.23 16.74
C ASP A 171 33.65 -18.68 18.03
N HIS A 172 32.87 -18.27 19.04
CA HIS A 172 33.42 -17.87 20.35
C HIS A 172 32.94 -18.79 21.48
N ALA A 173 32.08 -19.77 21.18
CA ALA A 173 31.57 -20.73 22.15
C ALA A 173 32.70 -21.57 22.78
N HIS A 174 33.80 -21.80 22.05
CA HIS A 174 34.98 -22.47 22.59
C HIS A 174 35.72 -21.66 23.66
N LEU A 175 35.60 -20.32 23.66
CA LEU A 175 36.13 -19.47 24.72
C LEU A 175 35.26 -19.51 25.97
N ALA A 176 33.94 -19.64 25.83
CA ALA A 176 33.02 -19.79 26.96
C ALA A 176 33.11 -21.19 27.62
N ASN A 177 33.44 -22.22 26.83
CA ASN A 177 33.70 -23.58 27.33
C ASN A 177 35.17 -23.83 27.72
N ALA A 178 36.02 -22.79 27.75
CA ALA A 178 37.31 -22.86 28.42
C ALA A 178 37.08 -22.96 29.95
N ARG A 179 36.65 -24.14 30.38
CA ARG A 179 36.49 -24.51 31.78
C ARG A 179 37.89 -24.52 32.37
N PHE A 180 38.28 -23.39 32.97
CA PHE A 180 39.55 -23.23 33.64
C PHE A 180 39.66 -24.37 34.67
N SER A 181 40.44 -25.39 34.35
CA SER A 181 40.72 -26.55 35.19
C SER A 181 42.09 -26.33 35.83
N PRO A 182 42.16 -25.58 36.96
CA PRO A 182 43.43 -25.21 37.57
C PRO A 182 44.29 -26.42 37.98
N SER A 183 43.70 -27.61 38.10
CA SER A 183 44.41 -28.87 38.37
C SER A 183 45.18 -29.43 37.17
N ALA A 184 44.90 -29.03 35.93
CA ALA A 184 45.62 -29.51 34.75
C ALA A 184 46.89 -28.70 34.45
N ALA A 185 46.99 -27.47 34.95
CA ALA A 185 48.13 -26.57 34.70
C ALA A 185 49.43 -26.99 35.40
N TYR A 186 49.37 -27.93 36.35
CA TYR A 186 50.55 -28.39 37.11
C TYR A 186 51.03 -29.79 36.72
N LEU A 187 50.37 -30.50 35.79
CA LEU A 187 50.70 -31.89 35.46
C LEU A 187 51.31 -32.12 34.07
N ASN A 188 51.34 -31.11 33.20
CA ASN A 188 51.98 -31.25 31.89
C ASN A 188 53.34 -30.55 31.89
N ALA A 189 54.37 -31.28 32.32
CA ALA A 189 55.75 -30.94 31.98
C ALA A 189 55.92 -31.03 30.45
N PRO A 190 56.69 -30.12 29.82
CA PRO A 190 56.86 -30.13 28.37
C PRO A 190 57.77 -31.30 27.97
N GLU A 191 57.19 -32.38 27.45
CA GLU A 191 57.91 -33.26 26.53
C GLU A 191 57.99 -32.54 25.18
N ALA A 192 59.23 -32.25 24.79
CA ALA A 192 59.58 -31.83 23.45
C ALA A 192 59.39 -33.00 22.46
N GLU A 193 59.32 -32.66 21.17
CA GLU A 193 59.13 -33.53 19.99
C GLU A 193 57.64 -33.82 19.67
N ASP A 194 57.14 -33.68 18.46
CA ASP A 194 57.80 -33.75 17.16
C ASP A 194 57.00 -32.92 16.13
N ARG A 195 57.72 -32.35 15.16
CA ARG A 195 57.15 -31.69 14.00
C ARG A 195 56.76 -32.76 12.98
N SER A 196 55.48 -32.94 12.70
CA SER A 196 55.10 -33.36 11.34
C SER A 196 53.67 -33.02 10.95
N ASN A 197 53.61 -32.33 9.81
CA ASN A 197 52.59 -32.37 8.77
C ASN A 197 51.24 -31.70 9.00
N GLY A 198 51.09 -30.59 8.27
CA GLY A 198 49.84 -29.94 8.00
C GLY A 198 48.95 -30.71 7.03
N GLN A 199 47.66 -30.67 7.34
CA GLN A 199 46.52 -30.69 6.44
C GLN A 199 45.38 -30.18 7.33
N GLY A 200 44.72 -29.08 7.05
CA GLY A 200 44.08 -28.77 5.78
C GLY A 200 42.62 -28.55 6.13
N ALA A 201 42.24 -27.28 6.21
CA ALA A 201 40.88 -26.85 6.46
C ALA A 201 39.94 -27.34 5.33
N SER A 202 39.02 -28.27 5.62
CA SER A 202 37.75 -28.46 4.89
C SER A 202 36.86 -29.48 5.61
N VAL A 203 36.13 -29.09 6.66
CA VAL A 203 35.15 -30.00 7.32
C VAL A 203 33.75 -29.37 7.45
N ALA A 204 33.52 -28.15 6.97
CA ALA A 204 32.26 -27.44 7.22
C ALA A 204 31.22 -27.48 6.07
N ASN A 205 31.47 -28.16 4.95
CA ASN A 205 30.55 -28.20 3.79
C ASN A 205 30.08 -29.61 3.38
N SER A 206 30.50 -30.67 4.07
CA SER A 206 30.14 -32.05 3.69
C SER A 206 28.68 -32.41 4.01
N ASP A 207 28.08 -31.74 5.00
CA ASP A 207 26.77 -32.16 5.52
C ASP A 207 25.62 -31.56 4.69
N GLU A 208 25.75 -30.35 4.14
CA GLU A 208 24.74 -29.77 3.23
C GLU A 208 24.74 -30.42 1.84
N GLN A 209 25.89 -30.93 1.37
CA GLN A 209 25.96 -31.61 0.06
C GLN A 209 25.32 -33.01 0.09
N GLY A 210 25.38 -33.72 1.23
CA GLY A 210 24.71 -35.01 1.39
C GLY A 210 23.18 -34.91 1.35
N ASP A 211 22.60 -33.87 1.94
CA ASP A 211 21.15 -33.65 1.96
C ASP A 211 20.60 -33.23 0.59
N LEU A 212 21.36 -32.46 -0.20
CA LEU A 212 20.97 -32.10 -1.57
C LEU A 212 20.96 -33.31 -2.50
N ASP A 213 21.96 -34.19 -2.42
CA ASP A 213 22.04 -35.41 -3.23
C ASP A 213 20.89 -36.39 -2.90
N ALA A 214 20.49 -36.47 -1.63
CA ALA A 214 19.35 -37.29 -1.19
C ALA A 214 18.01 -36.78 -1.75
N LEU A 215 17.79 -35.47 -1.75
CA LEU A 215 16.57 -34.84 -2.29
C LEU A 215 16.47 -34.98 -3.81
N GLU A 216 17.60 -34.88 -4.54
CA GLU A 216 17.62 -35.11 -5.99
C GLU A 216 17.27 -36.56 -6.35
N ALA A 217 17.74 -37.54 -5.57
CA ALA A 217 17.42 -38.94 -5.78
C ALA A 217 15.92 -39.23 -5.57
N GLU A 218 15.29 -38.62 -4.56
CA GLU A 218 13.84 -38.76 -4.32
C GLU A 218 13.02 -38.13 -5.46
N ALA A 219 13.39 -36.94 -5.92
CA ALA A 219 12.71 -36.24 -7.02
C ALA A 219 12.74 -37.04 -8.33
N ARG A 220 13.88 -37.65 -8.67
CA ARG A 220 14.01 -38.55 -9.84
C ARG A 220 13.09 -39.78 -9.72
N THR A 221 12.98 -40.32 -8.52
CA THR A 221 12.13 -41.49 -8.25
C THR A 221 10.64 -41.13 -8.41
N ARG A 222 10.22 -39.93 -7.99
CA ARG A 222 8.85 -39.42 -8.22
C ARG A 222 8.56 -39.20 -9.71
N GLN A 223 9.44 -38.54 -10.44
CA GLN A 223 9.25 -38.31 -11.87
C GLN A 223 9.16 -39.61 -12.67
N ALA A 224 9.93 -40.64 -12.32
CA ALA A 224 9.87 -41.94 -12.96
C ALA A 224 8.51 -42.64 -12.73
N ARG A 225 7.91 -42.49 -11.54
CA ARG A 225 6.56 -43.00 -11.24
C ARG A 225 5.50 -42.26 -12.05
N GLU A 226 5.53 -40.94 -12.06
CA GLU A 226 4.56 -40.13 -12.82
C GLU A 226 4.62 -40.39 -14.34
N ARG A 227 5.82 -40.66 -14.87
CA ARG A 227 5.99 -40.99 -16.30
C ARG A 227 5.46 -42.37 -16.66
N LYS A 228 5.48 -43.32 -15.72
CA LYS A 228 4.91 -44.67 -15.90
C LYS A 228 3.38 -44.67 -15.81
N ASP A 229 2.83 -43.79 -14.98
CA ASP A 229 1.38 -43.66 -14.78
C ASP A 229 0.71 -42.73 -15.81
N ARG A 230 1.48 -42.09 -16.69
CA ARG A 230 0.92 -41.29 -17.79
C ARG A 230 0.48 -42.22 -18.93
N PRO A 231 -0.83 -42.42 -19.18
CA PRO A 231 -1.28 -43.18 -20.33
C PRO A 231 -0.81 -42.47 -21.61
N GLN A 232 -0.18 -43.22 -22.51
CA GLN A 232 0.14 -42.73 -23.85
C GLN A 232 -1.19 -42.57 -24.61
N SER A 233 -1.66 -41.33 -24.69
CA SER A 233 -2.78 -40.91 -25.53
C SER A 233 -2.34 -40.68 -26.96
#